data_AF-A0A9D8L3H6-F1
#
_entry.id   AF-A0A9D8L3H6-F1
#
_cell.length_a   1.000
_cell.length_b   1.000
_cell.length_c   1.000
_cell.angle_alpha   90.00
_cell.angle_beta   90.00
_cell.angle_gamma   90.00
#
_symmetry.space_group_name_H-M   'P 1'
#
loop_
_entity.id
_entity.type
_entity.pdbx_description
1 polymer ?
#
loop_
_entity_poly.entity_id
_entity_poly.type
_entity_poly.pdbx_seq_one_letter_code
_entity_poly.pdbx_strand_id
1 'polypeptide(L)' 'QVHDELIFEVDEGKEADVMPVIVRTMETASEPAVRLTVPIKVDAHAARDWDGAH' A
#
# COMPACT_ATOMS: atom_id res chain seq x y z
N GLN A 1 -9.29 7.35 -0.79
CA GLN A 1 -9.48 6.04 -0.16
C GLN A 1 -10.85 5.56 -0.53
N VAL A 2 -10.93 4.41 -1.20
CA VAL A 2 -12.17 3.69 -1.44
C VAL A 2 -12.05 2.42 -0.64
N HIS A 3 -12.87 2.24 0.40
CA HIS A 3 -12.91 1.03 1.23
C HIS A 3 -11.53 0.50 1.70
N ASP A 4 -10.97 -0.49 1.02
CA ASP A 4 -9.72 -1.19 1.31
C ASP A 4 -8.50 -0.67 0.53
N GLU A 5 -8.67 0.36 -0.31
CA GLU A 5 -7.64 0.89 -1.20
C GLU A 5 -7.14 2.29 -0.82
N LEU A 6 -5.82 2.47 -0.88
CA LEU A 6 -5.13 3.75 -0.79
C LEU A 6 -4.41 4.06 -2.10
N ILE A 7 -4.70 5.23 -2.68
CA ILE A 7 -4.04 5.75 -3.88
C ILE A 7 -2.99 6.77 -3.48
N PHE A 8 -1.81 6.67 -4.05
CA PHE A 8 -0.71 7.61 -3.89
C PHE A 8 -0.25 8.11 -5.25
N GLU A 9 0.02 9.40 -5.34
CA GLU A 9 0.76 9.99 -6.46
C GLU A 9 2.22 10.13 -6.04
N VAL A 10 3.13 9.66 -6.88
CA VAL A 10 4.57 9.72 -6.65
C VAL A 10 5.29 10.16 -7.92
N ASP A 11 6.48 10.75 -7.76
CA ASP A 11 7.31 11.13 -8.89
C ASP A 11 7.63 9.92 -9.79
N GLU A 12 7.64 10.13 -11.11
CA GLU A 12 7.95 9.06 -12.07
C GLU A 12 9.36 8.48 -11.81
N GLY A 13 9.44 7.15 -11.75
CA GLY A 13 10.66 6.41 -11.45
C GLY A 13 10.91 6.19 -9.96
N LYS A 14 10.03 6.67 -9.07
CA LYS A 14 10.10 6.41 -7.61
C LYS A 14 9.21 5.26 -7.16
N GLU A 15 8.34 4.74 -8.02
CA GLU A 15 7.39 3.68 -7.70
C GLU A 15 8.04 2.46 -7.04
N ALA A 16 9.17 1.99 -7.58
CA ALA A 16 9.87 0.81 -7.05
C ALA A 16 10.49 1.04 -5.67
N ASP A 17 10.84 2.29 -5.34
CA ASP A 17 11.45 2.64 -4.05
C ASP A 17 10.40 2.82 -2.95
N VAL A 18 9.26 3.44 -3.30
CA VAL A 18 8.19 3.76 -2.34
C VAL A 18 7.31 2.56 -2.02
N MET A 19 7.09 1.66 -2.98
CA MET A 19 6.13 0.56 -2.86
C MET A 19 6.46 -0.40 -1.70
N PRO A 20 7.72 -0.83 -1.48
CA PRO A 20 8.07 -1.65 -0.31
C PRO A 20 7.80 -0.96 1.03
N VAL A 21 7.95 0.38 1.09
CA VAL A 21 7.71 1.16 2.30
C VAL A 21 6.22 1.21 2.61
N ILE A 22 5.39 1.45 1.58
CA ILE A 22 3.92 1.48 1.71
C ILE A 22 3.42 0.12 2.19
N VAL A 23 3.80 -0.98 1.51
CA VAL A 23 3.41 -2.34 1.88
C VAL A 23 3.79 -2.66 3.31
N ARG A 24 5.06 -2.46 3.69
CA ARG A 24 5.53 -2.75 5.06
C ARG A 24 4.77 -1.93 6.11
N THR A 25 4.55 -0.65 5.84
CA THR A 25 3.86 0.24 6.78
C THR A 25 2.42 -0.20 6.99
N MET A 26 1.71 -0.53 5.91
CA MET A 26 0.31 -0.94 5.98
C MET A 26 0.13 -2.34 6.59
N GLU A 27 0.98 -3.32 6.24
CA GLU A 27 0.90 -4.68 6.82
C GLU A 27 1.17 -4.69 8.33
N THR A 28 1.95 -3.72 8.85
CA THR A 28 2.30 -3.62 10.27
C THR A 28 1.55 -2.52 11.02
N ALA A 29 0.58 -1.84 10.37
CA ALA A 29 -0.04 -0.62 10.91
C ALA A 29 -0.80 -0.80 12.23
N SER A 30 -1.25 -2.03 12.53
CA SER A 30 -1.95 -2.33 13.78
C SER A 30 -1.00 -2.49 14.98
N GLU A 31 0.29 -2.67 14.75
CA GLU A 31 1.26 -2.96 15.81
C GLU A 31 1.86 -1.70 16.44
N PRO A 32 2.22 -1.75 17.74
CA PRO A 32 2.02 -2.86 18.69
C PRO A 32 0.65 -2.85 19.38
N ALA A 33 -0.21 -1.87 19.06
CA ALA A 33 -1.45 -1.60 19.77
C ALA A 33 -2.44 -2.77 19.70
N VAL A 34 -2.54 -3.41 18.53
CA VAL A 34 -3.40 -4.57 18.27
C VAL A 34 -2.59 -5.60 17.49
N ARG A 35 -2.55 -6.84 17.99
CA ARG A 35 -2.03 -7.98 17.23
C ARG A 35 -3.19 -8.79 16.69
N LEU A 36 -3.35 -8.78 15.38
CA LEU A 36 -4.36 -9.57 14.68
C LEU A 36 -3.91 -11.03 14.61
N THR A 37 -4.82 -11.97 14.83
CA THR A 37 -4.54 -13.41 14.66
C THR A 37 -4.41 -13.80 13.19
N VAL A 38 -5.00 -13.01 12.29
CA VAL A 38 -4.84 -13.11 10.85
C VAL A 38 -4.03 -11.89 10.37
N PRO A 39 -2.86 -12.08 9.73
CA PRO A 39 -2.04 -10.98 9.24
C PRO A 39 -2.75 -10.16 8.15
N ILE A 40 -2.47 -8.86 8.11
CA ILE A 40 -2.87 -8.00 6.98
C ILE A 40 -1.89 -8.28 5.84
N LYS A 41 -2.43 -8.54 4.64
CA LYS A 41 -1.65 -8.61 3.40
C LYS A 41 -2.00 -7.40 2.56
N VAL A 42 -0.99 -6.71 2.04
CA VAL A 42 -1.17 -5.58 1.14
C VAL A 42 -0.66 -5.96 -0.23
N ASP A 43 -1.48 -5.71 -1.25
CA ASP A 43 -1.08 -5.75 -2.64
C ASP A 43 -0.89 -4.31 -3.13
N ALA A 44 0.14 -4.09 -3.93
CA ALA A 44 0.50 -2.75 -4.39
C ALA A 44 0.94 -2.81 -5.84
N HIS A 45 0.31 -1.96 -6.65
CA HIS A 45 0.56 -1.84 -8.08
C HIS A 45 0.84 -0.38 -8.42
N ALA A 46 1.68 -0.16 -9.43
CA ALA A 46 1.98 1.17 -9.97
C ALA A 46 1.45 1.25 -11.39
N ALA A 47 0.71 2.31 -11.68
CA ALA A 47 0.15 2.56 -13.00
C ALA A 47 0.15 4.05 -13.32
N ARG A 48 -0.03 4.36 -14.61
CA ARG A 48 -0.01 5.74 -15.14
C ARG A 48 -1.38 6.42 -15.13
N ASP A 49 -2.43 5.64 -14.91
CA ASP A 49 -3.80 6.10 -14.81
C ASP A 49 -4.54 5.26 -13.76
N TRP A 50 -5.70 5.75 -13.37
CA TRP A 50 -6.49 5.17 -12.28
C TRP A 50 -7.05 3.79 -12.66
N ASP A 51 -7.33 3.56 -13.95
CA ASP A 51 -7.87 2.31 -14.47
C ASP A 51 -6.81 1.19 -14.49
N GLY A 52 -5.52 1.54 -14.63
CA GLY A 52 -4.42 0.60 -14.52
C GLY A 52 -3.92 0.37 -13.09
N ALA A 53 -4.29 1.24 -12.14
CA ALA A 53 -3.92 1.12 -10.73
C ALA A 53 -4.85 0.17 -9.96
N HIS A 54 -6.08 0.01 -10.46
CA HIS A 54 -7.11 -0.89 -9.94
C HIS A 54 -6.98 -2.30 -10.52
#